data_AF-K1ZAW3-F1
#
_entry.id   AF-K1ZAW3-F1
#
_cell.length_a   1.000
_cell.length_b   1.000
_cell.length_c   1.000
_cell.angle_alpha   90.00
_cell.angle_beta   90.00
_cell.angle_gamma   90.00
#
_symmetry.space_group_name_H-M   'P 1'
#
loop_
_entity.id
_entity.type
_entity.pdbx_description
1 polymer ?
#
loop_
_entity_poly.entity_id
_entity_poly.type
_entity_poly.pdbx_seq_one_letter_code
_entity_poly.pdbx_strand_id
1 'polypeptide(L)' 'MAIKMAINGFGRIGRAALKIAIKNKDLDLVAINDLTDNKT' A
#
# COMPACT_ATOMS: atom_id res chain seq x y z
N MET A 1 -1.16 17.67 6.34
CA MET A 1 -0.03 16.75 6.58
C MET A 1 -0.59 15.35 6.37
N ALA A 2 -0.08 14.61 5.39
CA ALA A 2 -0.64 13.31 5.05
C ALA A 2 -0.28 12.26 6.11
N ILE A 3 -1.19 11.32 6.37
CA ILE A 3 -1.00 10.21 7.29
C ILE A 3 -0.06 9.20 6.62
N LYS A 4 1.08 8.94 7.26
CA LYS A 4 2.00 7.91 6.81
C LYS A 4 1.46 6.54 7.15
N MET A 5 1.37 5.68 6.15
CA MET A 5 0.88 4.31 6.32
C MET A 5 1.68 3.31 5.50
N ALA A 6 1.59 2.04 5.90
CA ALA A 6 2.18 0.91 5.19
C ALA A 6 1.14 -0.20 5.00
N ILE A 7 1.35 -1.07 4.01
CA ILE A 7 0.53 -2.26 3.78
C ILE A 7 1.36 -3.50 4.14
N ASN A 8 0.91 -4.29 5.10
CA ASN A 8 1.53 -5.58 5.45
C ASN A 8 0.63 -6.73 4.96
N GLY A 9 1.08 -7.41 3.91
CA GLY A 9 0.30 -8.37 3.12
C GLY A 9 -0.26 -7.76 1.84
N PHE A 10 0.40 -8.02 0.71
CA PHE A 10 0.09 -7.46 -0.61
C PHE A 10 -0.70 -8.42 -1.51
N GLY A 11 -1.60 -9.19 -0.89
CA GLY A 11 -2.58 -10.03 -1.56
C GLY A 11 -3.73 -9.24 -2.21
N ARG A 12 -4.90 -9.89 -2.35
CA ARG A 12 -6.08 -9.29 -3.00
C ARG A 12 -6.49 -7.94 -2.38
N ILE A 13 -6.56 -7.87 -1.05
CA ILE A 13 -6.98 -6.65 -0.34
C ILE A 13 -5.87 -5.60 -0.32
N GLY A 14 -4.61 -5.99 -0.07
CA GLY A 14 -3.48 -5.05 -0.11
C GLY A 14 -3.37 -4.31 -1.45
N ARG A 15 -3.55 -5.02 -2.57
CA ARG A 15 -3.57 -4.41 -3.91
C ARG A 15 -4.77 -3.47 -4.13
N ALA A 16 -5.95 -3.82 -3.63
CA ALA A 16 -7.12 -2.95 -3.71
C ALA A 16 -6.96 -1.69 -2.83
N ALA A 17 -6.42 -1.85 -1.63
CA ALA A 17 -6.11 -0.75 -0.71
C ALA A 17 -5.09 0.22 -1.32
N LEU A 18 -4.02 -0.28 -1.96
CA LEU A 18 -3.06 0.56 -2.69
C LEU A 18 -3.77 1.44 -3.74
N LYS A 19 -4.67 0.88 -4.56
CA LYS A 19 -5.39 1.63 -5.60
C LYS A 19 -6.22 2.78 -5.06
N ILE A 20 -6.77 2.64 -3.85
CA ILE A 20 -7.54 3.68 -3.17
C ILE A 20 -6.59 4.68 -2.51
N ALA A 21 -5.55 4.19 -1.82
CA ALA A 21 -4.61 5.00 -1.08
C ALA A 21 -3.86 5.99 -1.98
N ILE A 22 -3.38 5.57 -3.16
CA ILE A 22 -2.68 6.47 -4.10
C ILE A 22 -3.54 7.59 -4.66
N LYS A 23 -4.87 7.47 -4.56
CA LYS A 23 -5.82 8.51 -4.98
C LYS A 23 -6.21 9.44 -3.83
N ASN A 24 -5.86 9.10 -2.59
CA ASN A 24 -6.21 9.88 -1.42
C ASN A 24 -5.04 10.78 -1.02
N LYS A 25 -5.21 12.09 -1.16
CA LYS A 25 -4.18 13.09 -0.81
C LYS A 25 -3.87 13.16 0.68
N ASP A 26 -4.73 12.61 1.52
CA ASP A 26 -4.53 12.55 2.96
C ASP A 26 -3.66 11.37 3.39
N LEU A 27 -3.31 10.47 2.46
CA LEU A 27 -2.51 9.27 2.73
C LEU A 27 -1.16 9.34 2.00
N ASP A 28 -0.10 9.02 2.73
CA ASP A 28 1.26 8.85 2.21
C ASP A 28 1.68 7.38 2.44
N LEU A 29 1.63 6.57 1.39
CA LEU A 29 2.01 5.16 1.47
C LEU A 29 3.54 5.04 1.39
N VAL A 30 4.16 4.74 2.53
CA VAL A 30 5.64 4.75 2.66
C VAL A 30 6.29 3.38 2.44
N ALA A 31 5.54 2.28 2.61
CA ALA A 31 6.07 0.93 2.48
C ALA A 31 4.98 -0.12 2.19
N ILE A 32 5.40 -1.21 1.54
CA ILE A 32 4.64 -2.44 1.38
C ILE A 32 5.54 -3.59 1.82
N ASN A 33 5.00 -4.53 2.61
CA ASN A 33 5.66 -5.77 2.99
C ASN A 33 4.81 -6.96 2.52
N ASP A 34 5.44 -7.95 1.91
CA ASP A 34 4.83 -9.22 1.51
C ASP A 34 5.86 -10.35 1.57
N LEU A 35 5.43 -11.61 1.43
CA LEU A 35 6.31 -12.78 1.39
C LEU A 35 6.86 -13.07 -0.02
N THR A 36 6.37 -12.37 -1.03
CA THR A 36 6.72 -12.56 -2.45
C THR A 36 7.70 -11.49 -2.94
N ASP A 37 8.55 -11.82 -3.92
CA ASP A 37 9.42 -10.85 -4.59
C ASP A 37 8.61 -9.85 -5.44
N ASN A 38 9.15 -8.65 -5.63
CA ASN A 38 8.51 -7.55 -6.36
C ASN A 38 8.54 -7.69 -7.88
N LYS A 39 9.21 -8.73 -8.40
CA LYS A 39 9.44 -8.96 -9.84
C LYS A 39 8.31 -9.69 -10.54
N THR A 40 7.22 -9.99 -9.85
CA THR A 40 6.09 -10.80 -10.35
C THR A 40 4.78 -10.04 -10.24
#